data_AF-F9WHA1-F1
#
_entry.id   AF-F9WHA1-F1
#
_cell.length_a   1.000
_cell.length_b   1.000
_cell.length_c   1.000
_cell.angle_alpha   90.00
_cell.angle_beta   90.00
_cell.angle_gamma   90.00
#
_symmetry.space_group_name_H-M   'P 1'
#
loop_
_entity.id
_entity.type
_entity.pdbx_description
1 polymer ?
#
loop_
_entity_poly.entity_id
_entity_poly.type
_entity_poly.pdbx_seq_one_letter_code
_entity_poly.pdbx_strand_id
1 'polypeptide(L)'
;MEKDTLNSPRTRPVTMESTVEAILERARKDSGAIQAWSFFSTYYKETYGMRRYPSVTLQQFLENPELYMPDAKTLQHIQLNLKLKRALMQKHFQRDLAKLHEAKVVLLKDWSSYKEAVEIGPMTRTVLSGALIQALLQSPGSSLYKRK
;
A
#
# COMPACT_ATOMS: atom_id res chain seq x y z
N MET A 1 29.17 26.32 13.14
CA MET A 1 28.75 24.91 13.05
C MET A 1 27.69 24.81 11.97
N GLU A 2 28.12 24.76 10.71
CA GLU A 2 27.27 24.30 9.61
C GLU A 2 27.43 22.79 9.54
N LYS A 3 26.33 22.03 9.59
CA LYS A 3 26.14 20.80 8.79
C LYS A 3 24.65 20.49 8.64
N ASP A 4 24.26 20.50 7.36
CA ASP A 4 23.22 19.70 6.72
C ASP A 4 21.74 20.02 7.01
N THR A 5 21.29 21.08 6.34
CA THR A 5 19.91 21.30 5.87
C THR A 5 19.49 20.33 4.75
N LEU A 6 19.93 19.07 4.77
CA LEU A 6 19.55 18.04 3.79
C LEU A 6 18.51 17.05 4.35
N ASN A 7 17.39 17.56 4.85
CA ASN A 7 16.23 16.73 5.21
C ASN A 7 14.94 17.42 4.76
N SER A 8 14.77 17.54 3.44
CA SER A 8 13.47 17.82 2.83
C SER A 8 12.82 16.46 2.43
N PRO A 9 11.53 16.21 2.77
CA PRO A 9 10.92 14.88 2.70
C PRO A 9 10.47 14.51 1.27
N ARG A 10 11.42 14.47 0.32
CA ARG A 10 11.21 13.82 -0.98
C ARG A 10 11.86 12.45 -0.96
N THR A 11 11.06 11.51 -0.44
CA THR A 11 11.11 10.04 -0.47
C THR A 11 12.40 9.40 -1.02
N ARG A 12 13.18 8.78 -0.12
CA ARG A 12 14.20 7.79 -0.54
C ARG A 12 13.54 6.70 -1.40
N PRO A 13 14.20 6.23 -2.48
CA PRO A 13 13.74 5.09 -3.25
C PRO A 13 13.51 3.88 -2.34
N VAL A 14 12.52 3.06 -2.67
CA VAL A 14 12.26 1.82 -1.94
C VAL A 14 13.32 0.81 -2.38
N THR A 15 14.05 0.26 -1.42
CA THR A 15 15.10 -0.74 -1.66
C THR A 15 14.87 -1.96 -0.75
N MET A 16 15.61 -3.04 -1.00
CA MET A 16 15.56 -4.24 -0.15
C MET A 16 15.94 -3.98 1.32
N GLU A 17 16.68 -2.90 1.58
CA GLU A 17 17.07 -2.43 2.92
C GLU A 17 16.07 -1.42 3.52
N SER A 18 14.97 -1.13 2.84
CA SER A 18 13.87 -0.33 3.42
C SER A 18 13.19 -1.12 4.52
N THR A 19 12.89 -0.47 5.66
CA THR A 19 12.15 -1.13 6.75
C THR A 19 10.68 -1.29 6.39
N VAL A 20 10.07 -2.39 6.82
CA VAL A 20 8.63 -2.62 6.64
C VAL A 20 7.82 -1.53 7.35
N GLU A 21 8.29 -1.06 8.50
CA GLU A 21 7.71 0.06 9.24
C GLU A 21 7.66 1.35 8.40
N ALA A 22 8.78 1.75 7.78
CA ALA A 22 8.82 2.98 6.98
C ALA A 22 7.89 2.89 5.76
N ILE A 23 7.78 1.71 5.15
CA ILE A 23 6.87 1.46 4.02
C ILE A 23 5.41 1.59 4.47
N LEU A 24 5.03 0.95 5.57
CA LEU A 24 3.67 1.00 6.10
C LEU A 24 3.30 2.39 6.62
N GLU A 25 4.23 3.09 7.28
CA GLU A 25 4.05 4.48 7.70
C GLU A 25 3.87 5.42 6.51
N ARG A 26 4.61 5.22 5.42
CA ARG A 26 4.40 5.96 4.18
C ARG A 26 3.00 5.72 3.62
N ALA A 27 2.56 4.46 3.52
CA ALA A 27 1.21 4.12 3.06
C ALA A 27 0.11 4.65 4.00
N ARG A 28 0.40 4.77 5.30
CA ARG A 28 -0.51 5.38 6.29
C ARG A 28 -0.65 6.88 6.06
N LYS A 29 0.47 7.59 5.87
CA LYS A 29 0.52 9.04 5.62
C LYS A 29 -0.09 9.39 4.26
N ASP A 30 0.22 8.61 3.23
CA ASP A 30 -0.29 8.77 1.88
C ASP A 30 -1.19 7.60 1.47
N SER A 31 -2.28 7.44 2.24
CA SER A 31 -3.34 6.48 1.89
C SER A 31 -4.07 6.81 0.57
N GLY A 32 -3.84 8.00 -0.01
CA GLY A 32 -4.38 8.37 -1.31
C GLY A 32 -3.72 7.59 -2.45
N ALA A 33 -2.44 7.28 -2.33
CA ALA A 33 -1.67 6.48 -3.30
C ALA A 33 -2.02 4.97 -3.29
N ILE A 34 -2.83 4.50 -2.34
CA ILE A 34 -3.27 3.11 -2.31
C ILE A 34 -4.18 2.81 -3.49
N GLN A 35 -4.01 1.65 -4.14
CA GLN A 35 -4.93 1.19 -5.18
C GLN A 35 -6.34 1.05 -4.64
N ALA A 36 -7.29 1.72 -5.28
CA ALA A 36 -8.68 1.75 -4.85
C ALA A 36 -9.28 0.33 -4.84
N TRP A 37 -9.04 -0.47 -5.88
CA TRP A 37 -9.47 -1.88 -5.91
C TRP A 37 -9.05 -2.67 -4.65
N SER A 38 -7.79 -2.56 -4.23
CA SER A 38 -7.26 -3.27 -3.06
C SER A 38 -7.92 -2.79 -1.77
N PHE A 39 -8.20 -1.49 -1.66
CA PHE A 39 -8.93 -0.91 -0.54
C PHE A 39 -10.39 -1.41 -0.50
N PHE A 40 -11.11 -1.31 -1.61
CA PHE A 40 -12.52 -1.73 -1.67
C PHE A 40 -12.69 -3.22 -1.42
N SER A 41 -11.87 -4.06 -2.05
CA SER A 41 -11.91 -5.52 -1.85
C SER A 41 -11.56 -5.96 -0.41
N THR A 42 -10.81 -5.14 0.33
CA THR A 42 -10.48 -5.44 1.73
C THR A 42 -11.52 -4.93 2.72
N TYR A 43 -12.08 -3.74 2.50
CA TYR A 43 -12.83 -3.01 3.53
C TYR A 43 -14.34 -2.93 3.28
N TYR A 44 -14.79 -3.25 2.08
CA TYR A 44 -16.20 -3.30 1.71
C TYR A 44 -16.59 -4.73 1.33
N LYS A 45 -17.89 -5.06 1.49
CA LYS A 45 -18.43 -6.39 1.14
C LYS A 45 -18.37 -6.65 -0.36
N GLU A 46 -18.48 -5.59 -1.15
CA GLU A 46 -18.44 -5.61 -2.59
C GLU A 46 -17.36 -4.68 -3.10
N THR A 47 -16.86 -4.98 -4.29
CA THR A 47 -15.79 -4.21 -4.92
C THR A 47 -16.32 -3.12 -5.83
N TYR A 48 -17.65 -3.05 -6.01
CA TYR A 48 -18.35 -2.02 -6.78
C TYR A 48 -17.73 -1.73 -8.15
N GLY A 49 -17.38 -2.78 -8.90
CA GLY A 49 -16.80 -2.65 -10.24
C GLY A 49 -15.33 -2.23 -10.31
N MET A 50 -14.66 -1.93 -9.18
CA MET A 50 -13.26 -1.45 -9.18
C MET A 50 -12.25 -2.41 -9.78
N ARG A 51 -12.61 -3.69 -9.98
CA ARG A 51 -11.76 -4.67 -10.67
C ARG A 51 -11.40 -4.21 -12.09
N ARG A 52 -12.26 -3.40 -12.72
CA ARG A 52 -12.05 -2.82 -14.06
C ARG A 52 -11.00 -1.70 -14.07
N TYR A 53 -10.64 -1.19 -12.90
CA TYR A 53 -9.75 -0.04 -12.73
C TYR A 53 -8.57 -0.35 -11.78
N PRO A 54 -7.73 -1.35 -12.09
CA PRO A 54 -6.69 -1.84 -11.17
C PRO A 54 -5.56 -0.83 -10.90
N SER A 55 -5.37 0.15 -11.79
CA SER A 55 -4.36 1.20 -11.65
C SER A 55 -4.87 2.44 -10.91
N VAL A 56 -6.18 2.57 -10.68
CA VAL A 56 -6.77 3.75 -10.05
C VAL A 56 -6.44 3.77 -8.57
N THR A 57 -5.90 4.89 -8.11
CA THR A 57 -5.62 5.13 -6.70
C THR A 57 -6.88 5.60 -5.97
N LEU A 58 -6.89 5.49 -4.64
CA LEU A 58 -7.98 5.97 -3.81
C LEU A 58 -8.17 7.48 -3.99
N GLN A 59 -7.08 8.24 -4.15
CA GLN A 59 -7.17 9.66 -4.43
C GLN A 59 -7.84 9.94 -5.78
N GLN A 60 -7.40 9.28 -6.86
CA GLN A 60 -7.99 9.46 -8.19
C GLN A 60 -9.49 9.09 -8.20
N PHE A 61 -9.86 8.03 -7.48
CA PHE A 61 -11.26 7.67 -7.27
C PHE A 61 -12.03 8.79 -6.56
N LEU A 62 -11.49 9.38 -5.49
CA LEU A 62 -12.19 10.41 -4.72
C LEU A 62 -12.31 11.75 -5.45
N GLU A 63 -11.41 12.04 -6.38
CA GLU A 63 -11.48 13.23 -7.23
C GLU A 63 -12.67 13.16 -8.20
N ASN A 64 -12.95 11.98 -8.79
CA ASN A 64 -14.03 11.81 -9.75
C ASN A 64 -14.76 10.45 -9.57
N PRO A 65 -15.47 10.24 -8.46
CA PRO A 65 -16.01 8.91 -8.10
C PRO A 65 -17.06 8.40 -9.08
N GLU A 66 -17.84 9.30 -9.69
CA GLU A 66 -18.90 8.97 -10.66
C GLU A 66 -18.37 8.33 -11.94
N LEU A 67 -17.12 8.61 -12.32
CA LEU A 67 -16.47 7.98 -13.49
C LEU A 67 -16.24 6.47 -13.29
N TYR A 68 -16.06 6.06 -12.03
CA TYR A 68 -15.73 4.69 -11.67
C TYR A 68 -16.94 3.94 -11.11
N MET A 69 -17.86 4.65 -10.47
CA MET A 69 -19.08 4.12 -9.86
C MET A 69 -20.25 5.06 -10.13
N PRO A 70 -21.00 4.86 -11.23
CA PRO A 70 -22.11 5.73 -11.59
C PRO A 70 -23.31 5.65 -10.64
N ASP A 71 -23.43 4.58 -9.83
CA ASP A 71 -24.55 4.42 -8.92
C ASP A 71 -24.44 5.35 -7.69
N ALA A 72 -25.29 6.37 -7.65
CA ALA A 72 -25.26 7.40 -6.62
C ALA A 72 -25.51 6.85 -5.19
N LYS A 73 -26.35 5.82 -5.04
CA LYS A 73 -26.62 5.19 -3.72
C LYS A 73 -25.38 4.48 -3.19
N THR A 74 -24.69 3.75 -4.05
CA THR A 74 -23.41 3.08 -3.75
C THR A 74 -22.35 4.10 -3.36
N LEU A 75 -22.22 5.19 -4.13
CA LEU A 75 -21.29 6.28 -3.79
C LEU A 75 -21.58 6.89 -2.43
N GLN A 76 -22.85 7.17 -2.13
CA GLN A 76 -23.25 7.70 -0.83
C GLN A 76 -22.88 6.73 0.30
N HIS A 77 -23.14 5.42 0.13
CA HIS A 77 -22.76 4.41 1.12
C HIS A 77 -21.24 4.36 1.36
N ILE A 78 -20.45 4.44 0.30
CA ILE A 78 -18.98 4.46 0.36
C ILE A 78 -18.51 5.71 1.09
N GLN A 79 -18.99 6.89 0.69
CA GLN A 79 -18.57 8.16 1.29
C GLN A 79 -18.89 8.23 2.78
N LEU A 80 -20.08 7.77 3.20
CA LEU A 80 -20.47 7.71 4.60
C LEU A 80 -19.53 6.85 5.45
N ASN A 81 -19.02 5.75 4.90
CA ASN A 81 -18.18 4.80 5.62
C ASN A 81 -16.67 5.00 5.40
N LEU A 82 -16.26 5.84 4.45
CA LEU A 82 -14.87 5.96 4.00
C LEU A 82 -13.92 6.30 5.15
N LYS A 83 -14.29 7.27 6.01
CA LYS A 83 -13.48 7.67 7.17
C LYS A 83 -13.23 6.50 8.12
N LEU A 84 -14.28 5.72 8.41
CA LEU A 84 -14.21 4.54 9.26
C LEU A 84 -13.33 3.45 8.63
N LYS A 85 -13.50 3.17 7.33
CA LYS A 85 -12.69 2.17 6.62
C LYS A 85 -11.22 2.56 6.53
N ARG A 86 -10.92 3.85 6.32
CA ARG A 86 -9.54 4.36 6.39
C ARG A 86 -8.94 4.21 7.78
N ALA A 87 -9.69 4.53 8.84
CA ALA A 87 -9.22 4.34 10.21
C ALA A 87 -8.95 2.86 10.53
N LEU A 88 -9.83 1.96 10.08
CA LEU A 88 -9.64 0.51 10.23
C LEU A 88 -8.38 0.02 9.51
N MET A 89 -8.12 0.53 8.32
CA MET A 89 -6.89 0.23 7.59
C MET A 89 -5.63 0.65 8.35
N GLN A 90 -5.62 1.85 8.93
CA GLN A 90 -4.49 2.32 9.73
C GLN A 90 -4.26 1.42 10.95
N LYS A 91 -5.34 1.00 11.62
CA LYS A 91 -5.28 0.06 12.74
C LYS A 91 -4.73 -1.32 12.31
N HIS A 92 -5.11 -1.81 11.14
CA HIS A 92 -4.57 -3.05 10.58
C HIS A 92 -3.06 -2.96 10.31
N PHE A 93 -2.58 -1.85 9.73
CA PHE A 93 -1.14 -1.66 9.54
C PHE A 93 -0.36 -1.70 10.85
N GLN A 94 -0.86 -1.03 11.90
CA GLN A 94 -0.21 -1.06 13.22
C GLN A 94 -0.19 -2.47 13.83
N ARG A 95 -1.33 -3.18 13.79
CA ARG A 95 -1.42 -4.56 14.29
C ARG A 95 -0.48 -5.49 13.54
N ASP A 96 -0.49 -5.41 12.21
CA ASP A 96 0.30 -6.31 11.36
C ASP A 96 1.80 -5.98 11.45
N LEU A 97 2.17 -4.72 11.69
CA LEU A 97 3.55 -4.33 12.00
C LEU A 97 4.06 -5.00 13.27
N ALA A 98 3.24 -5.04 14.33
CA ALA A 98 3.61 -5.74 15.57
C ALA A 98 3.87 -7.24 15.31
N LYS A 99 3.03 -7.90 14.51
CA LYS A 99 3.23 -9.30 14.10
C LYS A 99 4.51 -9.50 13.28
N LEU A 100 4.81 -8.58 12.36
CA LEU A 100 6.04 -8.62 11.58
C LEU A 100 7.28 -8.53 12.49
N HIS A 101 7.26 -7.64 13.48
CA HIS A 101 8.35 -7.49 14.44
C HIS A 101 8.52 -8.73 15.34
N GLU A 102 7.41 -9.35 15.78
CA GLU A 102 7.42 -10.61 16.52
C GLU A 102 8.09 -11.72 15.70
N ALA A 103 7.76 -11.80 14.40
CA ALA A 103 8.35 -12.73 13.44
C ALA A 103 9.76 -12.31 12.95
N LYS A 104 10.37 -11.26 13.52
CA LYS A 104 11.68 -10.72 13.14
C LYS A 104 11.78 -10.27 11.67
N VAL A 105 10.66 -9.93 11.05
CA VAL A 105 10.60 -9.31 9.72
C VAL A 105 10.68 -7.80 9.88
N VAL A 106 11.88 -7.25 9.71
CA VAL A 106 12.16 -5.81 9.93
C VAL A 106 12.39 -5.09 8.60
N LEU A 107 13.05 -5.77 7.65
CA LEU A 107 13.42 -5.24 6.35
C LEU A 107 12.56 -5.85 5.23
N LEU A 108 12.49 -5.15 4.10
CA LEU A 108 11.77 -5.62 2.93
C LEU A 108 12.36 -6.93 2.36
N LYS A 109 13.67 -7.15 2.50
CA LYS A 109 14.32 -8.43 2.16
C LYS A 109 13.89 -9.59 3.05
N ASP A 110 13.63 -9.33 4.33
CA ASP A 110 13.14 -10.35 5.27
C ASP A 110 11.71 -10.74 4.85
N TRP A 111 10.88 -9.74 4.55
CA TRP A 111 9.55 -9.97 4.00
C TRP A 111 9.60 -10.80 2.71
N SER A 112 10.52 -10.50 1.79
CA SER A 112 10.70 -11.29 0.56
C SER A 112 10.99 -12.77 0.83
N SER A 113 11.64 -13.08 1.95
CA SER A 113 12.05 -14.45 2.32
C SER A 113 10.97 -15.20 3.11
N TYR A 114 10.15 -14.48 3.90
CA TYR A 114 9.23 -15.06 4.89
C TYR A 114 7.75 -14.71 4.66
N LYS A 115 7.38 -14.14 3.50
CA LYS A 115 6.03 -13.59 3.23
C LYS A 115 4.85 -14.54 3.50
N GLU A 116 5.05 -15.85 3.39
CA GLU A 116 4.01 -16.87 3.60
C GLU A 116 3.89 -17.33 5.06
N ALA A 117 4.94 -17.14 5.86
CA ALA A 117 4.99 -17.57 7.25
C ALA A 117 4.32 -16.57 8.22
N VAL A 118 4.23 -15.28 7.85
CA VAL A 118 3.65 -14.25 8.71
C VAL A 118 2.19 -13.99 8.38
N GLU A 119 1.32 -14.25 9.35
CA GLU A 119 -0.13 -14.04 9.23
C GLU A 119 -0.50 -12.55 9.38
N ILE A 120 -0.38 -11.80 8.29
CA ILE A 120 -0.82 -10.40 8.19
C ILE A 120 -2.09 -10.25 7.33
N GLY A 121 -2.78 -9.13 7.53
CA GLY A 121 -3.95 -8.76 6.75
C GLY A 121 -3.65 -8.47 5.28
N PRO A 122 -4.66 -8.58 4.41
CA PRO A 122 -4.49 -8.44 2.96
C PRO A 122 -3.95 -7.06 2.55
N MET A 123 -4.40 -5.98 3.19
CA MET A 123 -3.94 -4.64 2.84
C MET A 123 -2.44 -4.43 3.12
N THR A 124 -1.95 -4.89 4.28
CA THR A 124 -0.53 -4.84 4.64
C THR A 124 0.30 -5.64 3.63
N ARG A 125 -0.17 -6.85 3.29
CA ARG A 125 0.45 -7.71 2.29
C ARG A 125 0.53 -7.02 0.92
N THR A 126 -0.54 -6.37 0.46
CA THR A 126 -0.56 -5.63 -0.80
C THR A 126 0.48 -4.50 -0.81
N VAL A 127 0.55 -3.71 0.26
CA VAL A 127 1.51 -2.60 0.37
C VAL A 127 2.95 -3.12 0.32
N LEU A 128 3.29 -4.13 1.11
CA LEU A 128 4.63 -4.70 1.14
C LEU A 128 5.01 -5.39 -0.17
N SER A 129 4.05 -6.05 -0.84
CA SER A 129 4.28 -6.67 -2.15
C SER A 129 4.54 -5.62 -3.23
N GLY A 130 3.80 -4.51 -3.21
CA GLY A 130 4.04 -3.38 -4.11
C GLY A 130 5.43 -2.76 -3.89
N ALA A 131 5.81 -2.56 -2.64
CA ALA A 131 7.14 -2.07 -2.27
C ALA A 131 8.26 -3.02 -2.74
N LEU A 132 8.06 -4.34 -2.59
CA LEU A 132 9.00 -5.36 -3.07
C LEU A 132 9.19 -5.29 -4.58
N ILE A 133 8.11 -5.20 -5.36
CA ILE A 133 8.17 -5.05 -6.81
C ILE A 133 8.93 -3.77 -7.19
N GLN A 134 8.65 -2.65 -6.52
CA GLN A 134 9.37 -1.39 -6.76
C GLN A 134 10.86 -1.53 -6.49
N ALA A 135 11.26 -2.13 -5.36
CA ALA A 135 12.66 -2.35 -5.01
C ALA A 135 13.38 -3.23 -6.04
N LEU A 136 12.72 -4.27 -6.54
CA LEU A 136 13.27 -5.16 -7.56
C LEU A 136 13.47 -4.47 -8.91
N LEU A 137 12.52 -3.60 -9.31
CA LEU A 137 12.63 -2.82 -10.55
C LEU A 137 13.69 -1.72 -10.48
N GLN A 138 13.99 -1.22 -9.28
CA GLN A 138 15.02 -0.19 -9.06
C GLN A 138 16.43 -0.76 -8.86
N SER A 139 16.58 -2.09 -8.77
CA SER A 139 17.88 -2.74 -8.64
C SER A 139 18.64 -2.73 -9.98
N PRO A 140 19.93 -2.34 -10.04
CA PRO A 140 20.72 -2.21 -11.29
C PRO A 140 20.94 -3.50 -12.11
N GLY A 141 20.28 -4.62 -11.77
CA GLY A 141 20.47 -5.93 -12.40
C GLY A 141 19.23 -6.52 -13.09
N SER A 142 18.12 -5.77 -13.26
CA SER A 142 16.90 -6.30 -13.87
C SER A 142 16.98 -6.43 -15.41
N SER A 143 17.90 -7.25 -15.92
CA SER A 143 17.94 -7.69 -17.32
C SER A 143 17.09 -8.94 -17.60
N LEU A 144 16.30 -9.41 -16.62
CA LEU A 144 15.58 -10.69 -16.70
C LEU A 144 14.26 -10.67 -17.49
N TYR A 145 14.07 -9.71 -18.40
CA TYR A 145 13.01 -9.76 -19.41
C TYR A 145 13.55 -9.52 -20.82
N LYS A 146 14.55 -10.28 -21.25
CA LYS A 146 14.69 -10.59 -22.68
C LYS A 146 13.93 -11.89 -22.94
N ARG A 147 12.65 -11.79 -23.32
CA ARG A 147 11.96 -12.89 -24.00
C ARG A 147 12.69 -13.12 -25.33
N LYS A 148 13.20 -14.34 -25.52
CA LYS A 148 13.52 -14.88 -26.85
C LYS A 148 12.20 -15.22 -27.57
#